data_AF-A0A968XQJ7-F1
#
_entry.id   AF-A0A968XQJ7-F1
#
_cell.length_a   1.000
_cell.length_b   1.000
_cell.length_c   1.000
_cell.angle_alpha   90.00
_cell.angle_beta   90.00
_cell.angle_gamma   90.00
#
_symmetry.space_group_name_H-M   'P 1'
#
loop_
_entity.id
_entity.type
_entity.pdbx_description
1 polymer ?
#
loop_
_entity_poly.entity_id
_entity_poly.type
_entity_poly.pdbx_seq_one_letter_code
_entity_poly.pdbx_strand_id
1 'polypeptide(L)'
;MILGSYHFGLQGNNVIKAKTPDITTSKRQNQIAELIKRLKKFKPTKIVVEIDFADDAKTQDVYNQYLNGSYQLTTNETNQIGFALRRS
;
A
#
# COMPACT_ATOMS: atom_id res chain seq x y z
N MET A 1 18.18 -2.67 5.86
CA MET A 1 17.11 -3.52 6.40
C MET A 1 16.24 -3.95 5.24
N ILE A 2 15.83 -5.22 5.18
CA ILE A 2 14.90 -5.73 4.18
C ILE A 2 13.72 -6.33 4.96
N LEU A 3 12.50 -5.89 4.64
CA LEU A 3 11.26 -6.40 5.23
C LEU A 3 10.40 -6.95 4.08
N GLY A 4 10.21 -8.26 4.03
CA GLY A 4 9.33 -8.89 3.06
C GLY A 4 7.86 -8.78 3.45
N SER A 5 6.99 -8.70 2.45
CA SER A 5 5.54 -8.82 2.59
C SER A 5 4.99 -9.72 1.48
N TYR A 6 3.77 -10.21 1.66
CA TYR A 6 2.97 -10.83 0.61
C TYR A 6 2.06 -9.79 -0.06
N HIS A 7 1.55 -10.08 -1.26
CA HIS A 7 0.53 -9.27 -1.93
C HIS A 7 -0.80 -9.35 -1.16
N PHE A 8 -1.39 -8.20 -0.81
CA PHE A 8 -2.63 -8.16 -0.03
C PHE A 8 -3.85 -8.39 -0.92
N GLY A 9 -3.82 -7.80 -2.12
CA GLY A 9 -4.82 -7.97 -3.15
C GLY A 9 -4.61 -9.25 -3.96
N LEU A 10 -5.70 -9.77 -4.53
CA LEU A 10 -5.66 -10.84 -5.52
C LEU A 10 -5.48 -10.31 -6.96
N GLN A 11 -5.15 -9.02 -7.11
CA GLN A 11 -5.04 -8.38 -8.42
C GLN A 11 -3.70 -8.78 -9.08
N GLY A 12 -3.75 -9.10 -10.38
CA GLY A 12 -2.60 -9.55 -11.17
C GLY A 12 -2.74 -10.98 -11.70
N ASN A 13 -1.90 -11.33 -12.68
CA ASN A 13 -1.80 -12.67 -13.27
C ASN A 13 -0.97 -13.62 -12.39
N ASN A 14 -1.32 -13.71 -11.11
CA ASN A 14 -0.59 -14.55 -10.17
C ASN A 14 -0.85 -16.03 -10.48
N VAL A 15 0.22 -16.76 -10.79
CA VAL A 15 0.18 -18.21 -11.04
C VAL A 15 -0.35 -18.97 -9.80
N ILE A 16 -0.10 -18.42 -8.61
CA ILE A 16 -0.61 -18.95 -7.33
C ILE A 16 -1.54 -17.90 -6.70
N LYS A 17 -2.83 -18.21 -6.60
CA LYS A 17 -3.80 -17.40 -5.85
C LYS A 17 -3.81 -17.88 -4.39
N ALA A 18 -2.89 -17.35 -3.59
CA ALA A 18 -2.87 -17.63 -2.16
C ALA A 18 -4.12 -17.05 -1.48
N LYS A 19 -4.67 -17.76 -0.49
CA LYS A 19 -5.76 -17.24 0.34
C LYS A 19 -5.21 -16.13 1.24
N THR A 20 -5.41 -14.87 0.84
CA THR A 20 -4.97 -13.72 1.63
C THR A 20 -5.98 -13.41 2.73
N PRO A 21 -5.54 -13.01 3.93
CA PRO A 21 -6.44 -12.52 4.97
C PRO A 21 -7.16 -11.26 4.50
N ASP A 22 -8.42 -11.08 4.92
CA ASP A 22 -9.12 -9.82 4.70
C ASP A 22 -8.44 -8.69 5.49
N ILE A 23 -7.76 -7.81 4.75
CA ILE A 23 -7.02 -6.68 5.29
C ILE A 23 -7.95 -5.59 5.83
N THR A 24 -9.24 -5.58 5.45
CA THR A 24 -10.19 -4.54 5.86
C THR A 24 -10.66 -4.71 7.31
N THR A 25 -10.44 -5.88 7.90
CA THR A 25 -10.76 -6.15 9.30
C THR A 25 -10.02 -5.21 10.26
N SER A 26 -10.67 -4.79 11.34
CA SER A 26 -10.10 -3.86 12.33
C SER A 26 -8.75 -4.35 12.88
N LYS A 27 -8.60 -5.67 13.07
CA LYS A 27 -7.33 -6.27 13.50
C LYS A 27 -6.21 -6.01 12.50
N ARG A 28 -6.46 -6.18 11.21
CA ARG A 28 -5.45 -5.97 10.15
C ARG A 28 -5.15 -4.50 9.94
N GLN A 29 -6.17 -3.64 9.96
CA GLN A 29 -5.98 -2.18 9.89
C GLN A 29 -5.13 -1.66 11.06
N ASN A 30 -5.33 -2.17 12.28
CA ASN A 30 -4.48 -1.83 13.43
C ASN A 30 -3.03 -2.30 13.25
N GLN A 31 -2.81 -3.48 12.65
CA GLN A 31 -1.47 -3.97 12.36
C GLN A 31 -0.77 -3.14 11.29
N ILE A 32 -1.50 -2.72 10.24
CA ILE A 32 -0.97 -1.83 9.19
C ILE A 32 -0.61 -0.47 9.80
N ALA A 33 -1.48 0.10 10.64
CA ALA A 33 -1.19 1.36 11.33
C ALA A 33 0.09 1.29 12.19
N GLU A 34 0.29 0.19 12.93
CA GLU A 34 1.50 -0.04 13.71
C GLU A 34 2.73 -0.24 12.83
N LEU A 35 2.61 -0.97 11.71
CA LEU A 35 3.68 -1.11 10.72
C LEU A 35 4.10 0.26 10.19
N ILE A 36 3.15 1.08 9.75
CA ILE A 36 3.40 2.44 9.26
C ILE A 36 4.10 3.28 10.33
N LYS A 37 3.63 3.25 11.59
CA LYS A 37 4.26 3.95 12.71
C LYS A 37 5.72 3.54 12.91
N ARG A 38 6.06 2.26 12.74
CA ARG A 38 7.44 1.76 12.84
C ARG A 38 8.29 2.20 11.65
N LEU A 39 7.77 2.12 10.43
CA LEU A 39 8.48 2.53 9.22
C LEU A 39 8.80 4.03 9.21
N LYS A 40 7.91 4.88 9.76
CA LYS A 40 8.16 6.32 9.91
C LYS A 40 9.41 6.66 10.71
N LYS A 41 9.82 5.82 11.65
CA LYS A 41 11.03 6.07 12.48
C LYS A 41 12.31 6.14 11.64
N PHE A 42 12.30 5.53 10.45
CA PHE A 42 13.42 5.58 9.50
C PHE A 42 13.43 6.87 8.66
N LYS A 43 12.43 7.75 8.81
CA LYS A 43 12.29 9.03 8.08
C LYS A 43 12.45 8.87 6.56
N PRO A 44 11.66 8.00 5.91
CA PRO A 44 11.76 7.82 4.47
C PRO A 44 11.42 9.13 3.75
N THR A 45 12.30 9.56 2.85
CA THR A 45 12.09 10.75 2.00
C THR A 45 11.53 10.39 0.63
N LYS A 46 11.70 9.13 0.21
CA LYS A 46 11.18 8.56 -1.03
C LYS A 46 10.51 7.23 -0.73
N ILE A 47 9.36 7.01 -1.36
CA ILE A 47 8.61 5.75 -1.32
C ILE A 47 8.38 5.37 -2.78
N VAL A 48 8.80 4.15 -3.14
CA VAL A 48 8.66 3.60 -4.49
C VAL A 48 7.72 2.41 -4.41
N VAL A 49 6.86 2.27 -5.39
CA VAL A 49 5.85 1.21 -5.48
C VAL A 49 6.01 0.48 -6.80
N GLU A 50 5.76 -0.82 -6.79
CA GLU A 50 5.85 -1.66 -7.99
C GLU A 50 4.54 -1.52 -8.79
N ILE A 51 4.66 -0.99 -10.01
CA ILE A 51 3.56 -0.80 -10.97
C ILE A 51 4.07 -1.00 -12.39
N ASP A 52 3.16 -1.28 -13.32
CA ASP A 52 3.49 -1.24 -14.74
C ASP A 52 3.83 0.19 -15.17
N PHE A 53 4.81 0.34 -16.07
CA PHE A 53 5.24 1.66 -16.55
C PHE A 53 4.08 2.47 -17.17
N ALA A 54 3.14 1.81 -17.82
CA ALA A 54 1.96 2.45 -18.40
C ALA A 54 1.01 3.06 -17.34
N ASP A 55 1.06 2.58 -16.10
CA ASP A 55 0.22 3.03 -14.99
C ASP A 55 0.89 4.13 -14.13
N ASP A 56 2.10 4.60 -14.46
CA ASP A 56 2.84 5.59 -13.65
C ASP A 56 2.06 6.89 -13.41
N ALA A 57 1.65 7.56 -14.50
CA ALA A 57 0.89 8.80 -14.43
C ALA A 57 -0.44 8.64 -13.68
N LYS A 58 -1.12 7.51 -13.92
CA LYS A 58 -2.39 7.17 -13.26
C LYS A 58 -2.20 6.92 -11.77
N THR A 59 -1.15 6.20 -11.38
CA THR A 59 -0.85 5.92 -9.97
C THR A 59 -0.53 7.21 -9.23
N GLN A 60 0.22 8.12 -9.87
CA GLN A 60 0.51 9.43 -9.33
C GLN A 60 -0.76 10.29 -9.14
N ASP A 61 -1.67 10.26 -10.11
CA ASP A 61 -2.96 10.96 -10.00
C ASP A 61 -3.82 10.40 -8.87
N VAL A 62 -3.96 9.08 -8.78
CA VAL A 62 -4.69 8.41 -7.69
C VAL A 62 -4.06 8.74 -6.33
N TYR A 63 -2.74 8.81 -6.25
CA TYR A 63 -2.07 9.24 -5.03
C TYR A 63 -2.39 10.70 -4.66
N ASN A 64 -2.46 11.61 -5.63
CA ASN A 64 -2.88 13.00 -5.40
C ASN A 64 -4.34 13.08 -4.94
N GLN A 65 -5.23 12.26 -5.50
CA GLN A 65 -6.62 12.11 -5.04
C GLN A 65 -6.69 11.53 -3.62
N TYR A 66 -5.78 10.65 -3.24
CA TYR A 66 -5.69 10.16 -1.88
C TYR A 66 -5.28 11.27 -0.91
N LEU A 67 -4.32 12.12 -1.30
CA LEU A 67 -3.88 13.26 -0.51
C LEU A 67 -4.98 14.30 -0.32
N ASN A 68 -5.77 14.58 -1.35
CA ASN A 68 -6.87 15.55 -1.28
C ASN A 68 -8.14 14.98 -0.62
N GLY A 69 -8.16 13.69 -0.27
CA GLY A 69 -9.27 13.02 0.41
C GLY A 69 -10.39 12.51 -0.50
N SER A 70 -10.26 12.62 -1.83
CA SER A 70 -11.25 12.13 -2.79
C SER A 70 -11.08 10.65 -3.18
N TYR A 71 -9.97 10.01 -2.76
CA TYR A 71 -9.74 8.58 -2.99
C TYR A 71 -9.73 7.77 -1.70
N GLN A 72 -10.51 6.68 -1.70
CA GLN A 72 -10.52 5.68 -0.64
C GLN A 72 -9.51 4.56 -0.96
N LEU A 73 -8.66 4.22 0.01
CA LEU A 73 -7.67 3.16 -0.16
C LEU A 73 -8.33 1.81 -0.46
N THR A 74 -7.82 1.14 -1.49
CA THR A 74 -8.18 -0.25 -1.80
C THR A 74 -7.37 -1.23 -0.96
N THR A 75 -7.63 -2.53 -1.11
CA THR A 75 -6.92 -3.62 -0.42
C THR A 75 -5.50 -3.86 -0.91
N ASN A 76 -5.04 -3.16 -1.94
CA ASN A 76 -3.69 -3.29 -2.49
C ASN A 76 -2.63 -2.78 -1.50
N GLU A 77 -1.53 -3.50 -1.33
CA GLU A 77 -0.40 -3.14 -0.47
C GLU A 77 0.26 -1.81 -0.83
N THR A 78 0.28 -1.43 -2.11
CA THR A 78 0.71 -0.10 -2.57
C THR A 78 -0.11 1.00 -1.92
N ASN A 79 -1.43 0.79 -1.79
CA ASN A 79 -2.34 1.72 -1.13
C ASN A 79 -2.22 1.64 0.41
N GLN A 80 -2.29 0.43 0.96
CA GLN A 80 -2.33 0.19 2.40
C GLN A 80 -1.01 0.54 3.09
N ILE A 81 0.13 0.37 2.40
CA ILE A 81 1.46 0.64 2.95
C ILE A 81 2.07 1.86 2.26
N GLY A 82 2.27 1.83 0.94
CA GLY A 82 3.00 2.87 0.22
C GLY A 82 2.38 4.25 0.38
N PHE A 83 1.11 4.37 0.00
CA PHE A 83 0.39 5.66 0.05
C PHE A 83 0.22 6.14 1.49
N ALA A 84 -0.22 5.24 2.39
CA ALA A 84 -0.40 5.55 3.80
C ALA A 84 0.90 6.03 4.48
N LEU A 85 2.05 5.43 4.13
CA LEU A 85 3.34 5.83 4.68
C LEU A 85 3.73 7.25 4.25
N ARG A 86 3.34 7.68 3.03
CA ARG A 86 3.68 9.00 2.50
C ARG A 86 2.76 10.13 2.95
N ARG A 87 1.47 9.89 3.19
CA ARG A 87 0.44 10.89 3.61
C ARG A 87 0.66 11.45 5.04
N SER A 88 1.81 11.19 5.62
CA SER A 88 2.06 11.23 7.04
C SER A 88 2.95 12.36 7.51
#